data_AF-A0AAW9KEZ2-F1
#
_entry.id   AF-A0AAW9KEZ2-F1
#
_cell.length_a   1.000
_cell.length_b   1.000
_cell.length_c   1.000
_cell.angle_alpha   90.00
_cell.angle_beta   90.00
_cell.angle_gamma   90.00
#
_symmetry.space_group_name_H-M   'P 1'
#
loop_
_entity.id
_entity.type
_entity.pdbx_description
1 polymer ?
#
loop_
_entity_poly.entity_id
_entity_poly.type
_entity_poly.pdbx_seq_one_letter_code
_entity_poly.pdbx_strand_id
1 'polypeptide(L)'
;MKQMVRGLIDRIQAIRNKVKYNKIKKNININNTNDIVYVDLGASNIKMSYKGELLTFRSSIRKVLVEDEITIQKNAIRCNGCWYIVGESNQPTGNYEYKYQKEYLEVLILFGLSMFKDKVNGIGENLKVNILLPYNQLHTRKNLENKINGVYEVNYINTLGIQEFSTSITLGNVFAEGEASKVYIEKNHNTYGNLCVINIGYSTTEATLVNTLGNRENFISLNIGTNNLLSQYLKYTKAPTSSILSSWLNDGYTFSKDEARAIAEVNKQYISTLWNDIYNGVIKLSNPTNTSIVFVGGGANLLIDSFKDAIPKEYNVKALIPLESSYSDLLGMILLSNDTIEPTKINPVEEVPTTKKLSNYEKFKELKEKGLEVKEIATVTGLAIQTLRNYNVKYNKELQVG
;
A
#
# COMPACT_ATOMS: atom_id res chain seq x y z
N MET A 1 -19.14 -26.66 -10.99
CA MET A 1 -17.66 -26.59 -10.98
C MET A 1 -17.05 -26.01 -12.28
N LYS A 2 -17.22 -26.61 -13.47
CA LYS A 2 -16.64 -26.08 -14.73
C LYS A 2 -17.11 -24.66 -15.14
N GLN A 3 -18.35 -24.28 -14.81
CA GLN A 3 -18.88 -22.92 -15.06
C GLN A 3 -18.31 -21.86 -14.12
N MET A 4 -17.96 -22.23 -12.88
CA MET A 4 -17.45 -21.34 -11.85
C MET A 4 -16.00 -20.90 -12.14
N VAL A 5 -15.17 -21.86 -12.59
CA VAL A 5 -13.76 -21.62 -12.96
C VAL A 5 -13.63 -20.77 -14.22
N ARG A 6 -14.54 -20.96 -15.20
CA ARG A 6 -14.61 -20.11 -16.41
C ARG A 6 -14.97 -18.67 -16.05
N GLY A 7 -15.96 -18.50 -15.17
CA GLY A 7 -16.37 -17.18 -14.68
C GLY A 7 -15.26 -16.40 -13.97
N LEU A 8 -14.38 -17.07 -13.21
CA LEU A 8 -13.25 -16.42 -12.54
C LEU A 8 -12.17 -15.96 -13.53
N ILE A 9 -11.85 -16.79 -14.53
CA ILE A 9 -10.84 -16.49 -15.56
C ILE A 9 -11.30 -15.32 -16.45
N ASP A 10 -12.54 -15.36 -16.93
CA ASP A 10 -13.11 -14.32 -17.79
C ASP A 10 -13.23 -12.97 -17.02
N ARG A 11 -13.46 -13.01 -15.71
CA ARG A 11 -13.52 -11.81 -14.84
C ARG A 11 -12.15 -11.20 -14.56
N ILE A 12 -11.13 -12.03 -14.28
CA ILE A 12 -9.74 -11.56 -14.12
C ILE A 12 -9.25 -10.89 -15.41
N GLN A 13 -9.60 -11.46 -16.57
CA GLN A 13 -9.29 -10.87 -17.88
C GLN A 13 -10.06 -9.56 -18.13
N ALA A 14 -11.33 -9.48 -17.76
CA ALA A 14 -12.16 -8.28 -17.91
C ALA A 14 -11.76 -7.12 -16.99
N ILE A 15 -11.24 -7.40 -15.79
CA ILE A 15 -10.71 -6.39 -14.86
C ILE A 15 -9.44 -5.75 -15.42
N ARG A 16 -8.53 -6.56 -16.00
CA ARG A 16 -7.24 -6.09 -16.54
C ARG A 16 -7.39 -5.20 -17.77
N ASN A 17 -8.28 -5.54 -18.69
CA ASN A 17 -8.53 -4.75 -19.91
C ASN A 17 -9.32 -3.44 -19.68
N LYS A 18 -9.83 -3.22 -18.45
CA LYS A 18 -10.53 -1.99 -18.05
C LYS A 18 -9.68 -1.00 -17.27
N VAL A 19 -8.43 -1.32 -16.93
CA VAL A 19 -7.48 -0.35 -16.34
C VAL A 19 -6.91 0.55 -17.44
N LYS A 20 -7.79 1.19 -18.22
CA LYS A 20 -7.46 2.48 -18.81
C LYS A 20 -7.57 3.48 -17.67
N TYR A 21 -6.55 4.31 -17.49
CA TYR A 21 -6.53 5.41 -16.54
C TYR A 21 -7.69 6.37 -16.85
N ASN A 22 -8.89 6.04 -16.38
CA ASN A 22 -9.97 7.00 -16.30
C ASN A 22 -9.53 7.99 -15.24
N LYS A 23 -9.39 9.27 -15.61
CA LYS A 23 -9.35 10.38 -14.65
C LYS A 23 -10.40 10.10 -13.59
N ILE A 24 -10.01 10.18 -12.31
CA ILE A 24 -10.97 10.08 -11.20
C ILE A 24 -12.02 11.16 -11.45
N LYS A 25 -13.20 10.75 -11.92
CA LYS A 25 -14.32 11.65 -12.26
C LYS A 25 -15.14 12.06 -11.04
N LYS A 26 -14.84 11.51 -9.86
CA LYS A 26 -15.40 12.01 -8.60
C LYS A 26 -14.51 13.14 -8.11
N ASN A 27 -15.12 14.29 -7.80
CA ASN A 27 -14.49 15.47 -7.23
C ASN A 27 -13.82 15.17 -5.86
N ILE A 28 -12.71 14.42 -5.85
CA ILE A 28 -11.66 14.73 -4.90
C ILE A 28 -11.12 16.04 -5.45
N ASN A 29 -11.51 17.16 -4.82
CA ASN A 29 -11.03 18.46 -5.21
C ASN A 29 -9.54 18.50 -4.86
N ILE A 30 -8.69 17.93 -5.72
CA ILE A 30 -7.24 18.00 -5.62
C ILE A 30 -6.86 19.40 -6.10
N ASN A 31 -7.31 20.43 -5.38
CA ASN A 31 -6.83 21.80 -5.51
C ASN A 31 -5.42 21.87 -4.93
N ASN A 32 -4.49 21.08 -5.48
CA ASN A 32 -3.07 21.21 -5.19
C ASN A 32 -2.47 22.12 -6.25
N THR A 33 -2.61 23.43 -6.03
CA THR A 33 -1.67 24.42 -6.58
C THR A 33 -0.29 24.34 -5.91
N ASN A 34 -0.18 23.54 -4.84
CA ASN A 34 1.04 23.37 -4.07
C ASN A 34 1.97 22.34 -4.72
N ASP A 35 3.27 22.61 -4.60
CA ASP A 35 4.37 21.75 -5.05
C ASP A 35 4.59 20.56 -4.10
N ILE A 36 3.52 19.78 -3.90
CA ILE A 36 3.50 18.57 -3.07
C ILE A 36 3.34 17.35 -3.96
N VAL A 37 4.25 16.39 -3.79
CA VAL A 37 4.25 15.10 -4.47
C VAL A 37 3.86 14.04 -3.45
N TYR A 38 2.95 13.15 -3.81
CA TYR A 38 2.60 11.99 -2.98
C TYR A 38 3.16 10.73 -3.63
N VAL A 39 3.82 9.88 -2.86
CA VAL A 39 4.52 8.71 -3.37
C VAL A 39 4.22 7.46 -2.52
N ASP A 40 3.69 6.44 -3.19
CA ASP A 40 3.65 5.06 -2.70
C ASP A 40 4.85 4.30 -3.30
N LEU A 41 5.85 4.05 -2.45
CA LEU A 41 7.09 3.36 -2.79
C LEU A 41 6.92 1.83 -2.74
N GLY A 42 6.08 1.28 -3.61
CA GLY A 42 5.88 -0.16 -3.68
C GLY A 42 7.13 -0.93 -4.13
N ALA A 43 7.24 -2.17 -3.67
CA ALA A 43 8.35 -3.04 -4.02
C ALA A 43 8.37 -3.41 -5.52
N SER A 44 7.20 -3.59 -6.14
CA SER A 44 7.06 -3.88 -7.58
C SER A 44 6.83 -2.64 -8.43
N ASN A 45 5.95 -1.74 -7.99
CA ASN A 45 5.55 -0.55 -8.72
C ASN A 45 5.56 0.67 -7.80
N ILE A 46 5.91 1.82 -8.36
CA ILE A 46 5.78 3.12 -7.72
C ILE A 46 4.47 3.74 -8.17
N LYS A 47 3.66 4.25 -7.23
CA LYS A 47 2.48 5.05 -7.54
C LYS A 47 2.69 6.47 -7.05
N MET A 48 2.33 7.44 -7.89
CA MET A 48 2.55 8.86 -7.56
C MET A 48 1.34 9.71 -7.90
N SER A 49 1.23 10.83 -7.18
CA SER A 49 0.29 11.91 -7.45
C SER A 49 1.01 13.25 -7.43
N TYR A 50 0.76 14.08 -8.43
CA TYR A 50 1.24 15.47 -8.49
C TYR A 50 0.24 16.33 -9.27
N LYS A 51 -0.11 17.52 -8.74
CA LYS A 51 -1.07 18.46 -9.35
C LYS A 51 -2.37 17.80 -9.86
N GLY A 52 -2.91 16.84 -9.11
CA GLY A 52 -4.16 16.14 -9.43
C GLY A 52 -4.05 15.01 -10.44
N GLU A 53 -2.89 14.79 -11.04
CA GLU A 53 -2.63 13.66 -11.92
C GLU A 53 -2.08 12.47 -11.14
N LEU A 54 -2.43 11.26 -11.60
CA LEU A 54 -1.99 9.98 -11.01
C LEU A 54 -1.19 9.18 -12.04
N LEU A 55 -0.18 8.48 -11.56
CA LEU A 55 0.57 7.52 -12.38
C LEU A 55 0.98 6.29 -11.58
N THR A 56 1.23 5.21 -12.30
CA THR A 56 1.93 4.02 -11.80
C THR A 56 2.97 3.63 -12.82
N PHE A 57 4.17 3.31 -12.37
CA PHE A 57 5.22 2.73 -13.19
C PHE A 57 5.98 1.68 -12.39
N ARG A 58 6.72 0.83 -13.08
CA ARG A 58 7.51 -0.21 -12.45
C ARG A 58 8.70 0.37 -11.74
N SER A 59 9.02 -0.25 -10.61
CA SER A 59 10.07 0.21 -9.73
C SER A 59 11.44 -0.42 -10.00
N SER A 60 11.55 -1.26 -11.04
CA SER A 60 12.83 -1.77 -11.50
C SER A 60 13.67 -0.60 -12.03
N ILE A 61 14.95 -0.59 -11.70
CA ILE A 61 15.87 0.47 -12.10
C ILE A 61 17.27 -0.12 -12.19
N ARG A 62 18.06 0.38 -13.14
CA ARG A 62 19.49 0.12 -13.21
C ARG A 62 20.22 1.35 -13.70
N LYS A 63 21.48 1.49 -13.28
CA LYS A 63 22.40 2.48 -13.85
C LYS A 63 22.84 2.02 -15.25
N VAL A 64 22.90 2.94 -16.19
CA VAL A 64 23.45 2.69 -17.52
C VAL A 64 24.98 2.77 -17.46
N LEU A 65 25.66 1.77 -18.01
CA LEU A 65 27.12 1.71 -18.04
C LEU A 65 27.69 2.14 -19.40
N VAL A 66 26.91 2.05 -20.47
CA VAL A 66 27.30 2.39 -21.84
C VAL A 66 26.27 3.35 -22.43
N GLU A 67 26.70 4.56 -22.81
CA GLU A 67 25.78 5.62 -23.25
C GLU A 67 25.01 5.28 -24.54
N ASP A 68 25.55 4.40 -25.37
CA ASP A 68 24.90 3.95 -26.61
C ASP A 68 23.54 3.27 -26.35
N GLU A 69 23.29 2.71 -25.16
CA GLU A 69 22.01 2.11 -24.77
C GLU A 69 20.86 3.13 -24.67
N ILE A 70 21.17 4.42 -24.55
CA ILE A 70 20.22 5.49 -24.23
C ILE A 70 19.44 5.95 -25.47
N THR A 71 20.00 5.74 -26.66
CA THR A 71 19.67 6.47 -27.89
C THR A 71 18.20 6.39 -28.34
N ILE A 72 17.36 5.50 -27.79
CA ILE A 72 15.93 5.36 -28.16
C ILE A 72 15.03 4.94 -26.96
N GLN A 73 15.52 4.94 -25.71
CA GLN A 73 14.74 4.44 -24.57
C GLN A 73 13.87 5.53 -23.92
N LYS A 74 12.54 5.45 -24.09
CA LYS A 74 11.55 6.38 -23.50
C LYS A 74 11.50 6.34 -21.96
N ASN A 75 12.16 5.36 -21.36
CA ASN A 75 12.27 5.14 -19.93
C ASN A 75 13.68 5.43 -19.39
N ALA A 76 14.52 6.12 -20.19
CA ALA A 76 15.81 6.62 -19.75
C ALA A 76 15.67 7.98 -19.05
N ILE A 77 16.42 8.15 -17.97
CA ILE A 77 16.52 9.39 -17.20
C ILE A 77 17.96 9.62 -16.77
N ARG A 78 18.43 10.85 -16.91
CA ARG A 78 19.70 11.32 -16.36
C ARG A 78 19.42 12.13 -15.10
N CYS A 79 20.03 11.75 -13.99
CA CYS A 79 19.98 12.52 -12.75
C CYS A 79 21.42 12.82 -12.31
N ASN A 80 21.73 14.10 -12.09
CA ASN A 80 23.04 14.57 -11.63
C ASN A 80 24.21 13.94 -12.42
N GLY A 81 24.09 13.95 -13.75
CA GLY A 81 25.11 13.45 -14.66
C GLY A 81 25.08 11.94 -14.95
N CYS A 82 24.38 11.13 -14.15
CA CYS A 82 24.30 9.67 -14.32
C CYS A 82 23.01 9.23 -15.04
N TRP A 83 23.13 8.31 -15.99
CA TRP A 83 21.98 7.74 -16.71
C TRP A 83 21.44 6.48 -16.05
N TYR A 84 20.11 6.34 -16.10
CA TYR A 84 19.35 5.23 -15.55
C TYR A 84 18.27 4.80 -16.53
N ILE A 85 17.93 3.51 -16.49
CA ILE A 85 16.77 2.96 -17.18
C ILE A 85 15.79 2.44 -16.13
N VAL A 86 14.52 2.85 -16.26
CA VAL A 86 13.46 2.55 -15.29
C VAL A 86 12.39 1.64 -15.90
N GLY A 87 11.95 0.63 -15.16
CA GLY A 87 10.75 -0.14 -15.47
C GLY A 87 10.90 -1.27 -16.50
N GLU A 88 12.13 -1.68 -16.81
CA GLU A 88 12.39 -2.82 -17.70
C GLU A 88 11.73 -4.11 -17.19
N SER A 89 11.07 -4.86 -18.09
CA SER A 89 10.31 -6.08 -17.76
C SER A 89 11.19 -7.22 -17.27
N ASN A 90 12.43 -7.28 -17.75
CA ASN A 90 13.42 -8.33 -17.47
C ASN A 90 14.34 -7.96 -16.30
N GLN A 91 14.29 -6.71 -15.81
CA GLN A 91 15.05 -6.30 -14.64
C GLN A 91 14.29 -6.68 -13.37
N PRO A 92 14.83 -7.57 -12.52
CA PRO A 92 14.17 -7.93 -11.26
C PRO A 92 14.11 -6.71 -10.33
N THR A 93 13.03 -6.61 -9.57
CA THR A 93 12.93 -5.66 -8.46
C THR A 93 13.71 -6.20 -7.26
N GLY A 94 14.59 -5.40 -6.68
CA GLY A 94 15.34 -5.79 -5.48
C GLY A 94 14.43 -6.11 -4.29
N ASN A 95 14.83 -7.10 -3.49
CA ASN A 95 14.21 -7.40 -2.20
C ASN A 95 14.96 -6.62 -1.12
N TYR A 96 14.29 -5.64 -0.53
CA TYR A 96 14.85 -4.78 0.51
C TYR A 96 14.10 -5.00 1.82
N GLU A 97 14.80 -4.97 2.95
CA GLU A 97 14.19 -5.08 4.28
C GLU A 97 13.41 -3.80 4.59
N TYR A 98 14.02 -2.64 4.32
CA TYR A 98 13.41 -1.33 4.52
C TYR A 98 13.28 -0.57 3.20
N LYS A 99 12.20 0.20 3.04
CA LYS A 99 11.95 0.98 1.81
C LYS A 99 13.09 1.95 1.48
N TYR A 100 13.72 2.57 2.48
CA TYR A 100 14.84 3.49 2.25
C TYR A 100 16.08 2.77 1.66
N GLN A 101 16.18 1.45 1.74
CA GLN A 101 17.31 0.72 1.14
C GLN A 101 17.18 0.57 -0.37
N LYS A 102 15.97 0.74 -0.94
CA LYS A 102 15.72 0.61 -2.37
C LYS A 102 16.68 1.47 -3.18
N GLU A 103 17.36 0.88 -4.16
CA GLU A 103 18.37 1.57 -4.96
C GLU A 103 17.75 2.73 -5.75
N TYR A 104 18.49 3.84 -5.84
CA TYR A 104 18.14 5.02 -6.66
C TYR A 104 16.71 5.53 -6.40
N LEU A 105 16.33 5.62 -5.14
CA LEU A 105 14.97 5.95 -4.72
C LEU A 105 14.55 7.34 -5.19
N GLU A 106 15.46 8.30 -5.07
CA GLU A 106 15.38 9.65 -5.58
C GLU A 106 15.18 9.67 -7.09
N VAL A 107 15.90 8.83 -7.83
CA VAL A 107 15.77 8.73 -9.30
C VAL A 107 14.39 8.20 -9.69
N LEU A 108 13.83 7.23 -8.97
CA LEU A 108 12.47 6.75 -9.21
C LEU A 108 11.45 7.88 -9.03
N ILE A 109 11.58 8.69 -7.97
CA ILE A 109 10.69 9.85 -7.75
C ILE A 109 10.83 10.87 -8.89
N LEU A 110 12.06 11.20 -9.29
CA LEU A 110 12.34 12.13 -10.39
C LEU A 110 11.85 11.61 -11.74
N PHE A 111 11.93 10.30 -11.97
CA PHE A 111 11.36 9.66 -13.16
C PHE A 111 9.85 9.83 -13.21
N GLY A 112 9.13 9.58 -12.11
CA GLY A 112 7.70 9.84 -12.05
C GLY A 112 7.35 11.31 -12.31
N LEU A 113 8.14 12.26 -11.79
CA LEU A 113 7.97 13.69 -12.08
C LEU A 113 8.16 14.00 -13.57
N SER A 114 9.15 13.40 -14.24
CA SER A 114 9.34 13.56 -15.69
C SER A 114 8.10 13.12 -16.48
N MET A 115 7.43 12.05 -16.06
CA MET A 115 6.19 11.58 -16.68
C MET A 115 4.99 12.51 -16.41
N PHE A 116 5.01 13.27 -15.33
CA PHE A 116 3.99 14.30 -15.05
C PHE A 116 4.23 15.57 -15.85
N LYS A 117 5.48 15.95 -16.12
CA LYS A 117 5.83 17.20 -16.81
C LYS A 117 5.12 17.37 -18.16
N ASP A 118 4.85 16.27 -18.85
CA ASP A 118 4.12 16.28 -20.13
C ASP A 118 2.59 16.46 -19.97
N LYS A 119 2.06 16.34 -18.75
CA LYS A 119 0.63 16.39 -18.42
C LYS A 119 0.21 17.61 -17.60
N VAL A 120 1.16 18.27 -16.94
CA VAL A 120 0.91 19.40 -16.03
C VAL A 120 1.76 20.60 -16.44
N ASN A 121 1.36 21.81 -15.99
CA ASN A 121 2.08 23.05 -16.28
C ASN A 121 3.39 23.14 -15.47
N GLY A 122 4.37 22.34 -15.83
CA GLY A 122 5.71 22.32 -15.25
C GLY A 122 5.83 21.64 -13.88
N ILE A 123 7.08 21.32 -13.55
CA ILE A 123 7.50 20.81 -12.25
C ILE A 123 8.00 22.00 -11.43
N GLY A 124 7.56 22.11 -10.18
CA GLY A 124 8.00 23.17 -9.28
C GLY A 124 9.47 23.05 -8.91
N GLU A 125 10.07 24.18 -8.55
CA GLU A 125 11.49 24.25 -8.19
C GLU A 125 11.78 23.70 -6.79
N ASN A 126 10.79 23.67 -5.90
CA ASN A 126 10.92 23.22 -4.51
C ASN A 126 9.77 22.29 -4.14
N LEU A 127 10.02 20.98 -4.29
CA LEU A 127 9.01 19.96 -4.05
C LEU A 127 9.07 19.42 -2.62
N LYS A 128 7.90 19.35 -1.98
CA LYS A 128 7.70 18.54 -0.76
C LYS A 128 7.19 17.16 -1.16
N VAL A 129 7.92 16.12 -0.79
CA VAL A 129 7.58 14.73 -1.12
C VAL A 129 7.03 14.02 0.11
N ASN A 130 5.74 13.72 0.07
CA ASN A 130 5.05 12.92 1.06
C ASN A 130 5.14 11.43 0.69
N ILE A 131 5.44 10.56 1.66
CA ILE A 131 5.73 9.14 1.39
C ILE A 131 4.95 8.21 2.31
N LEU A 132 4.55 7.04 1.79
CA LEU A 132 4.02 5.93 2.57
C LEU A 132 5.11 4.95 3.01
N LEU A 133 5.12 4.63 4.31
CA LEU A 133 5.91 3.53 4.87
C LEU A 133 4.98 2.49 5.52
N PRO A 134 5.36 1.20 5.49
CA PRO A 134 4.76 0.20 6.36
C PRO A 134 4.88 0.67 7.81
N TYR A 135 3.89 0.35 8.64
CA TYR A 135 3.82 0.85 10.00
C TYR A 135 5.08 0.54 10.83
N ASN A 136 5.63 -0.67 10.66
CA ASN A 136 6.86 -1.09 11.34
C ASN A 136 8.13 -0.38 10.83
N GLN A 137 8.05 0.41 9.75
CA GLN A 137 9.17 1.17 9.17
C GLN A 137 9.07 2.67 9.42
N LEU A 138 8.05 3.19 10.12
CA LEU A 138 7.90 4.64 10.35
C LEU A 138 9.13 5.26 11.05
N HIS A 139 9.83 4.48 11.88
CA HIS A 139 11.06 4.90 12.55
C HIS A 139 12.23 5.19 11.58
N THR A 140 12.17 4.76 10.32
CA THR A 140 13.23 4.98 9.32
C THR A 140 13.12 6.32 8.59
N ARG A 141 12.29 7.25 9.07
CA ARG A 141 12.07 8.57 8.45
C ARG A 141 13.37 9.32 8.14
N LYS A 142 14.30 9.37 9.09
CA LYS A 142 15.58 10.09 8.90
C LYS A 142 16.45 9.44 7.81
N ASN A 143 16.45 8.11 7.69
CA ASN A 143 17.18 7.42 6.63
C ASN A 143 16.58 7.71 5.25
N LEU A 144 15.25 7.78 5.18
CA LEU A 144 14.54 8.16 3.96
C LEU A 144 14.84 9.61 3.58
N GLU A 145 14.80 10.52 4.54
CA GLU A 145 15.12 11.95 4.36
C GLU A 145 16.54 12.14 3.79
N ASN A 146 17.55 11.53 4.42
CA ASN A 146 18.94 11.58 3.96
C ASN A 146 19.13 11.02 2.54
N LYS A 147 18.23 10.14 2.09
CA LYS A 147 18.33 9.51 0.77
C LYS A 147 17.73 10.36 -0.35
N ILE A 148 16.63 11.05 -0.08
CA ILE A 148 15.86 11.75 -1.12
C ILE A 148 16.00 13.27 -1.08
N ASN A 149 16.45 13.84 0.05
CA ASN A 149 16.62 15.27 0.15
C ASN A 149 17.82 15.70 -0.71
N GLY A 150 17.60 16.69 -1.57
CA GLY A 150 18.67 17.16 -2.44
C GLY A 150 18.19 18.11 -3.51
N VAL A 151 19.15 18.60 -4.28
CA VAL A 151 18.92 19.37 -5.51
C VAL A 151 19.29 18.46 -6.68
N TYR A 152 18.41 18.43 -7.67
CA TYR A 152 18.50 17.49 -8.77
C TYR A 152 18.37 18.22 -10.11
N GLU A 153 19.29 17.90 -11.00
CA GLU A 153 19.23 18.22 -12.42
C GLU A 153 18.80 16.95 -13.16
N VAL A 154 17.71 17.06 -13.92
CA VAL A 154 17.09 15.92 -14.60
C VAL A 154 17.05 16.17 -16.10
N ASN A 155 17.59 15.23 -16.87
CA ASN A 155 17.32 15.11 -18.30
C ASN A 155 16.52 13.84 -18.57
N TYR A 156 15.53 13.91 -19.45
CA TYR A 156 14.71 12.76 -19.83
C TYR A 156 14.34 12.83 -21.31
N ILE A 157 13.95 11.69 -21.88
CA ILE A 157 13.62 11.61 -23.31
C ILE A 157 12.10 11.44 -23.45
N ASN A 158 11.46 12.36 -24.17
CA ASN A 158 10.06 12.23 -24.56
C ASN A 158 9.90 12.36 -26.09
N THR A 159 8.66 12.52 -26.57
CA THR A 159 8.37 12.64 -28.01
C THR A 159 8.97 13.89 -28.67
N LEU A 160 9.41 14.87 -27.89
CA LEU A 160 10.04 16.12 -28.36
C LEU A 160 11.57 16.07 -28.29
N GLY A 161 12.15 14.91 -27.92
CA GLY A 161 13.58 14.73 -27.74
C GLY A 161 14.00 14.83 -26.28
N ILE A 162 15.25 15.25 -26.04
CA ILE A 162 15.78 15.44 -24.70
C ILE A 162 15.14 16.69 -24.08
N GLN A 163 14.57 16.51 -22.90
CA GLN A 163 13.95 17.54 -22.08
C GLN A 163 14.70 17.66 -20.76
N GLU A 164 14.55 18.80 -20.10
CA GLU A 164 15.18 19.05 -18.81
C GLU A 164 14.28 19.76 -17.80
N PHE A 165 14.59 19.53 -16.53
CA PHE A 165 14.12 20.34 -15.41
C PHE A 165 15.08 20.23 -14.23
N SER A 166 15.07 21.25 -13.39
CA SER A 166 15.78 21.24 -12.10
C SER A 166 14.77 21.40 -10.97
N THR A 167 14.99 20.69 -9.87
CA THR A 167 14.14 20.77 -8.68
C THR A 167 14.94 20.45 -7.44
N SER A 168 14.55 21.05 -6.31
CA SER A 168 14.88 20.53 -4.99
C SER A 168 13.77 19.60 -4.51
N ILE A 169 14.14 18.54 -3.80
CA ILE A 169 13.22 17.64 -3.10
C ILE A 169 13.52 17.73 -1.61
N THR A 170 12.46 17.85 -0.82
CA THR A 170 12.49 17.71 0.65
C THR A 170 11.43 16.72 1.08
N LEU A 171 11.77 15.81 2.00
CA LEU A 171 10.81 14.91 2.61
C LEU A 171 9.79 15.72 3.41
N GLY A 172 8.52 15.57 3.06
CA GLY A 172 7.39 16.12 3.79
C GLY A 172 6.91 15.17 4.89
N ASN A 173 5.61 14.92 4.90
CA ASN A 173 4.97 14.01 5.84
C ASN A 173 5.18 12.55 5.42
N VAL A 174 5.38 11.69 6.43
CA VAL A 174 5.39 10.24 6.26
C VAL A 174 4.07 9.69 6.79
N PHE A 175 3.39 8.90 5.98
CA PHE A 175 2.11 8.28 6.28
C PHE A 175 2.27 6.77 6.44
N ALA A 176 1.40 6.16 7.25
CA ALA A 176 1.34 4.72 7.40
C ALA A 176 0.45 4.08 6.33
N GLU A 177 0.95 3.03 5.67
CA GLU A 177 0.15 2.19 4.78
C GLU A 177 -1.03 1.55 5.51
N GLY A 178 -2.17 1.41 4.81
CA GLY A 178 -3.42 0.92 5.38
C GLY A 178 -4.19 1.97 6.19
N GLU A 179 -3.53 2.75 7.04
CA GLU A 179 -4.15 3.87 7.77
C GLU A 179 -4.57 5.00 6.81
N ALA A 180 -3.75 5.31 5.80
CA ALA A 180 -4.13 6.25 4.76
C ALA A 180 -5.35 5.73 3.96
N SER A 181 -5.33 4.45 3.54
CA SER A 181 -6.47 3.82 2.87
C SER A 181 -7.77 3.91 3.65
N LYS A 182 -7.72 3.71 4.97
CA LYS A 182 -8.89 3.86 5.87
C LYS A 182 -9.55 5.23 5.70
N VAL A 183 -8.77 6.31 5.72
CA VAL A 183 -9.31 7.68 5.58
C VAL A 183 -10.04 7.88 4.26
N TYR A 184 -9.48 7.34 3.17
CA TYR A 184 -10.16 7.36 1.88
C TYR A 184 -11.49 6.61 1.93
N ILE A 185 -11.48 5.41 2.52
CA ILE A 185 -12.65 4.53 2.60
C ILE A 185 -13.76 5.17 3.43
N GLU A 186 -13.46 5.66 4.64
CA GLU A 186 -14.45 6.26 5.55
C GLU A 186 -15.13 7.49 4.93
N LYS A 187 -14.38 8.32 4.20
CA LYS A 187 -14.93 9.51 3.55
C LYS A 187 -15.79 9.22 2.32
N ASN A 188 -15.47 8.16 1.57
CA ASN A 188 -16.07 7.94 0.25
C ASN A 188 -17.00 6.73 0.17
N HIS A 189 -16.99 5.85 1.17
CA HIS A 189 -17.77 4.63 1.20
C HIS A 189 -18.49 4.49 2.54
N ASN A 190 -19.79 4.17 2.48
CA ASN A 190 -20.60 4.01 3.69
C ASN A 190 -20.31 2.69 4.41
N THR A 191 -19.26 2.61 5.22
CA THR A 191 -18.93 1.42 6.02
C THR A 191 -19.86 1.33 7.23
N TYR A 192 -20.69 0.30 7.28
CA TYR A 192 -21.54 0.05 8.45
C TYR A 192 -20.71 -0.63 9.55
N GLY A 193 -20.77 -0.06 10.76
CA GLY A 193 -20.12 -0.63 11.93
C GLY A 193 -18.60 -0.47 11.96
N ASN A 194 -17.88 -1.46 12.47
CA ASN A 194 -16.42 -1.47 12.51
C ASN A 194 -15.85 -1.64 11.09
N LEU A 195 -14.64 -1.15 10.83
CA LEU A 195 -13.99 -1.25 9.53
C LEU A 195 -12.65 -1.95 9.67
N CYS A 196 -12.45 -3.05 8.91
CA CYS A 196 -11.14 -3.65 8.72
C CYS A 196 -10.66 -3.38 7.28
N VAL A 197 -9.57 -2.65 7.16
CA VAL A 197 -8.90 -2.42 5.87
C VAL A 197 -7.74 -3.39 5.74
N ILE A 198 -7.73 -4.17 4.68
CA ILE A 198 -6.68 -5.16 4.38
C ILE A 198 -5.98 -4.71 3.09
N ASN A 199 -4.79 -4.13 3.23
CA ASN A 199 -3.97 -3.69 2.11
C ASN A 199 -3.04 -4.82 1.68
N ILE A 200 -3.24 -5.35 0.48
CA ILE A 200 -2.41 -6.43 -0.07
C ILE A 200 -1.44 -5.84 -1.08
N GLY A 201 -0.20 -5.65 -0.63
CA GLY A 201 0.91 -5.18 -1.43
C GLY A 201 1.63 -6.28 -2.21
N TYR A 202 2.75 -5.90 -2.81
CA TYR A 202 3.62 -6.87 -3.49
C TYR A 202 4.38 -7.75 -2.51
N SER A 203 4.96 -7.16 -1.46
CA SER A 203 5.81 -7.88 -0.50
C SER A 203 5.17 -8.03 0.89
N THR A 204 4.17 -7.21 1.19
CA THR A 204 3.56 -7.13 2.52
C THR A 204 2.05 -7.08 2.42
N THR A 205 1.39 -7.39 3.54
CA THR A 205 -0.03 -7.18 3.75
C THR A 205 -0.24 -6.51 5.10
N GLU A 206 -0.91 -5.36 5.10
CA GLU A 206 -1.29 -4.65 6.32
C GLU A 206 -2.78 -4.84 6.58
N ALA A 207 -3.16 -5.10 7.83
CA ALA A 207 -4.55 -5.16 8.23
C ALA A 207 -4.79 -4.26 9.43
N THR A 208 -5.64 -3.25 9.25
CA THR A 208 -6.02 -2.27 10.28
C THR A 208 -7.49 -2.46 10.62
N LEU A 209 -7.82 -2.67 11.89
CA LEU A 209 -9.19 -2.66 12.39
C LEU A 209 -9.46 -1.38 13.16
N VAL A 210 -10.52 -0.68 12.78
CA VAL A 210 -10.99 0.53 13.43
C VAL A 210 -12.44 0.38 13.88
N ASN A 211 -12.77 1.01 15.00
CA ASN A 211 -14.11 0.98 15.55
C ASN A 211 -15.02 2.06 14.96
N THR A 212 -16.29 2.04 15.35
CA THR A 212 -17.30 3.03 14.92
C THR A 212 -17.01 4.46 15.34
N LEU A 213 -16.06 4.68 16.26
CA LEU A 213 -15.59 6.01 16.67
C LEU A 213 -14.37 6.46 15.84
N GLY A 214 -13.92 5.65 14.89
CA GLY A 214 -12.73 5.91 14.08
C GLY A 214 -11.42 5.56 14.79
N ASN A 215 -11.46 5.00 16.01
CA ASN A 215 -10.26 4.63 16.77
C ASN A 215 -9.75 3.27 16.34
N ARG A 216 -8.43 3.12 16.31
CA ARG A 216 -7.79 1.84 15.99
C ARG A 216 -7.90 0.85 17.13
N GLU A 217 -8.55 -0.27 16.85
CA GLU A 217 -8.69 -1.39 17.76
C GLU A 217 -7.45 -2.29 17.70
N ASN A 218 -7.00 -2.61 16.49
CA ASN A 218 -5.88 -3.51 16.28
C ASN A 218 -5.23 -3.31 14.90
N PHE A 219 -4.00 -3.77 14.76
CA PHE A 219 -3.21 -3.65 13.55
C PHE A 219 -2.18 -4.78 13.46
N ILE A 220 -1.99 -5.34 12.27
CA ILE A 220 -0.85 -6.21 11.95
C ILE A 220 -0.22 -5.81 10.61
N SER A 221 1.08 -6.08 10.50
CA SER A 221 1.85 -5.99 9.26
C SER A 221 2.48 -7.36 9.02
N LEU A 222 2.11 -8.01 7.93
CA LEU A 222 2.59 -9.33 7.54
C LEU A 222 3.62 -9.18 6.41
N ASN A 223 4.74 -9.89 6.51
CA ASN A 223 5.72 -10.02 5.41
C ASN A 223 5.27 -11.06 4.37
N ILE A 224 3.98 -10.99 4.00
CA ILE A 224 3.33 -11.86 3.02
C ILE A 224 2.61 -10.94 2.04
N GLY A 225 3.04 -10.94 0.79
CA GLY A 225 2.40 -10.18 -0.28
C GLY A 225 2.07 -11.07 -1.47
N THR A 226 1.76 -10.45 -2.60
CA THR A 226 1.54 -11.17 -3.86
C THR A 226 2.80 -11.82 -4.42
N ASN A 227 4.00 -11.40 -4.02
CA ASN A 227 5.26 -12.06 -4.34
C ASN A 227 5.26 -13.53 -3.89
N ASN A 228 4.78 -13.84 -2.69
CA ASN A 228 4.68 -15.22 -2.17
C ASN A 228 3.75 -16.07 -3.05
N LEU A 229 2.61 -15.49 -3.44
CA LEU A 229 1.65 -16.13 -4.34
C LEU A 229 2.25 -16.39 -5.71
N LEU A 230 2.83 -15.36 -6.33
CA LEU A 230 3.44 -15.43 -7.66
C LEU A 230 4.64 -16.38 -7.68
N SER A 231 5.40 -16.49 -6.59
CA SER A 231 6.48 -17.48 -6.46
C SER A 231 5.96 -18.91 -6.54
N GLN A 232 4.76 -19.19 -6.03
CA GLN A 232 4.14 -20.52 -6.18
C GLN A 232 3.67 -20.78 -7.62
N TYR A 233 3.26 -19.73 -8.35
CA TYR A 233 2.89 -19.86 -9.76
C TYR A 233 4.06 -20.23 -10.66
N LEU A 234 5.31 -19.94 -10.26
CA LEU A 234 6.49 -20.28 -11.06
C LEU A 234 6.63 -21.78 -11.31
N LYS A 235 6.02 -22.63 -10.47
CA LYS A 235 5.95 -24.09 -10.70
C LYS A 235 5.19 -24.46 -11.97
N TYR A 236 4.32 -23.57 -12.44
CA TYR A 236 3.40 -23.81 -13.55
C TYR A 236 3.67 -22.91 -14.75
N THR A 237 4.38 -21.80 -14.56
CA THR A 237 4.67 -20.82 -15.62
C THR A 237 6.13 -20.87 -16.05
N LYS A 238 6.44 -20.22 -17.17
CA LYS A 238 7.83 -20.07 -17.66
C LYS A 238 8.58 -18.87 -17.08
N ALA A 239 7.96 -18.12 -16.17
CA ALA A 239 8.61 -16.94 -15.61
C ALA A 239 9.76 -17.37 -14.68
N PRO A 240 10.95 -16.74 -14.78
CA PRO A 240 12.10 -17.11 -13.96
C PRO A 240 11.99 -16.63 -12.50
N THR A 241 11.22 -15.57 -12.25
CA THR A 241 11.02 -15.00 -10.91
C THR A 241 9.59 -14.48 -10.76
N SER A 242 9.13 -14.31 -9.51
CA SER A 242 7.81 -13.75 -9.21
C SER A 242 7.68 -12.29 -9.65
N SER A 243 8.77 -11.52 -9.63
CA SER A 243 8.80 -10.13 -10.11
C SER A 243 8.65 -10.07 -11.63
N ILE A 244 9.30 -10.97 -12.36
CA ILE A 244 9.16 -11.07 -13.81
C ILE A 244 7.76 -11.60 -14.17
N LEU A 245 7.19 -12.56 -13.42
CA LEU A 245 5.81 -12.97 -13.62
C LEU A 245 4.83 -11.82 -13.37
N SER A 246 5.02 -11.04 -12.30
CA SER A 246 4.23 -9.84 -12.01
C SER A 246 4.27 -8.86 -13.18
N SER A 247 5.46 -8.64 -13.73
CA SER A 247 5.71 -7.82 -14.91
C SER A 247 4.95 -8.34 -16.14
N TRP A 248 5.06 -9.64 -16.45
CA TRP A 248 4.31 -10.26 -17.56
C TRP A 248 2.81 -10.11 -17.39
N LEU A 249 2.28 -10.32 -16.18
CA LEU A 249 0.86 -10.17 -15.89
C LEU A 249 0.37 -8.72 -16.09
N ASN A 250 1.22 -7.74 -15.79
CA ASN A 250 0.96 -6.32 -16.07
C ASN A 250 1.01 -6.02 -17.59
N ASP A 251 1.83 -6.75 -18.36
CA ASP A 251 1.92 -6.64 -19.82
C ASP A 251 0.83 -7.43 -20.57
N GLY A 252 -0.12 -8.03 -19.84
CA GLY A 252 -1.27 -8.74 -20.43
C GLY A 252 -1.05 -10.23 -20.66
N TYR A 253 -0.01 -10.83 -20.06
CA TYR A 253 0.13 -12.28 -20.04
C TYR A 253 -1.12 -12.96 -19.45
N THR A 254 -1.59 -13.99 -20.13
CA THR A 254 -2.74 -14.80 -19.74
C THR A 254 -2.31 -16.24 -19.53
N PHE A 255 -2.82 -16.85 -18.47
CA PHE A 255 -2.56 -18.24 -18.18
C PHE A 255 -3.28 -19.15 -19.17
N SER A 256 -2.60 -20.20 -19.62
CA SER A 256 -3.21 -21.34 -20.30
C SER A 256 -4.24 -22.04 -19.39
N LYS A 257 -5.07 -22.91 -19.97
CA LYS A 257 -6.10 -23.63 -19.21
C LYS A 257 -5.52 -24.52 -18.10
N ASP A 258 -4.35 -25.11 -18.33
CA ASP A 258 -3.72 -26.01 -17.38
C ASP A 258 -3.03 -25.23 -16.26
N GLU A 259 -2.31 -24.15 -16.59
CA GLU A 259 -1.79 -23.17 -15.62
C GLU A 259 -2.91 -22.63 -14.73
N ALA A 260 -4.01 -22.19 -15.33
CA ALA A 260 -5.14 -21.61 -14.59
C ALA A 260 -5.78 -22.59 -13.59
N ARG A 261 -5.86 -23.88 -13.94
CA ARG A 261 -6.39 -24.91 -13.02
C ARG A 261 -5.49 -25.10 -11.81
N ALA A 262 -4.18 -25.20 -12.02
CA ALA A 262 -3.22 -25.36 -10.93
C ALA A 262 -3.15 -24.11 -10.04
N ILE A 263 -3.18 -22.93 -10.65
CA ILE A 263 -3.16 -21.63 -9.97
C ILE A 263 -4.40 -21.42 -9.09
N ALA A 264 -5.57 -21.92 -9.48
CA ALA A 264 -6.79 -21.78 -8.68
C ALA A 264 -6.66 -22.42 -7.28
N GLU A 265 -6.00 -23.58 -7.17
CA GLU A 265 -5.78 -24.24 -5.89
C GLU A 265 -4.75 -23.46 -5.03
N VAL A 266 -3.68 -22.97 -5.66
CA VAL A 266 -2.69 -22.10 -5.01
C VAL A 266 -3.36 -20.85 -4.43
N ASN A 267 -4.27 -20.22 -5.19
CA ASN A 267 -5.03 -19.06 -4.72
C ASN A 267 -5.85 -19.37 -3.48
N LYS A 268 -6.56 -20.50 -3.48
CA LYS A 268 -7.39 -20.91 -2.35
C LYS A 268 -6.55 -21.09 -1.08
N GLN A 269 -5.39 -21.73 -1.20
CA GLN A 269 -4.47 -21.93 -0.08
C GLN A 269 -3.91 -20.61 0.42
N TYR A 270 -3.42 -19.75 -0.47
CA TYR A 270 -2.92 -18.42 -0.12
C TYR A 270 -3.96 -17.58 0.62
N ILE A 271 -5.19 -17.52 0.11
CA ILE A 271 -6.29 -16.78 0.72
C ILE A 271 -6.65 -17.34 2.10
N SER A 272 -6.73 -18.67 2.22
CA SER A 272 -7.04 -19.32 3.50
C SER A 272 -5.97 -19.03 4.55
N THR A 273 -4.69 -19.10 4.20
CA THR A 273 -3.59 -18.79 5.11
C THR A 273 -3.62 -17.33 5.51
N LEU A 274 -3.68 -16.42 4.52
CA LEU A 274 -3.68 -14.98 4.79
C LEU A 274 -4.88 -14.56 5.64
N TRP A 275 -6.07 -15.08 5.35
CA TRP A 275 -7.26 -14.78 6.16
C TRP A 275 -7.14 -15.35 7.57
N ASN A 276 -6.59 -16.56 7.76
CA ASN A 276 -6.39 -17.12 9.09
C ASN A 276 -5.44 -16.25 9.94
N ASP A 277 -4.37 -15.73 9.33
CA ASP A 277 -3.43 -14.84 10.02
C ASP A 277 -4.11 -13.52 10.41
N ILE A 278 -4.87 -12.92 9.48
CA ILE A 278 -5.63 -11.69 9.75
C ILE A 278 -6.73 -11.93 10.80
N TYR A 279 -7.48 -13.01 10.68
CA TYR A 279 -8.54 -13.35 11.61
C TYR A 279 -7.98 -13.53 13.02
N ASN A 280 -6.91 -14.32 13.18
CA ASN A 280 -6.33 -14.55 14.50
C ASN A 280 -5.58 -13.33 15.05
N GLY A 281 -4.90 -12.56 14.20
CA GLY A 281 -4.09 -11.41 14.60
C GLY A 281 -4.89 -10.13 14.83
N VAL A 282 -6.04 -9.97 14.16
CA VAL A 282 -6.84 -8.74 14.19
C VAL A 282 -8.24 -9.01 14.72
N ILE A 283 -9.02 -9.81 13.99
CA ILE A 283 -10.47 -9.95 14.22
C ILE A 283 -10.77 -10.64 15.55
N LYS A 284 -10.18 -11.80 15.82
CA LYS A 284 -10.42 -12.61 17.01
C LYS A 284 -9.99 -11.91 18.29
N LEU A 285 -8.88 -11.14 18.25
CA LEU A 285 -8.38 -10.43 19.43
C LEU A 285 -9.28 -9.27 19.84
N SER A 286 -9.89 -8.57 18.87
CA SER A 286 -10.81 -7.46 19.14
C SER A 286 -12.28 -7.91 19.24
N ASN A 287 -12.64 -9.04 18.63
CA ASN A 287 -14.00 -9.56 18.47
C ASN A 287 -15.04 -8.48 18.08
N PRO A 288 -14.82 -7.76 16.98
CA PRO A 288 -15.68 -6.65 16.58
C PRO A 288 -17.04 -7.15 16.07
N THR A 289 -18.13 -6.51 16.50
CA THR A 289 -19.47 -6.78 15.97
C THR A 289 -19.72 -5.94 14.71
N ASN A 290 -20.53 -6.43 13.76
CA ASN A 290 -20.90 -5.68 12.55
C ASN A 290 -19.68 -5.06 11.83
N THR A 291 -18.81 -5.91 11.26
CA THR A 291 -17.53 -5.48 10.69
C THR A 291 -17.58 -5.49 9.16
N SER A 292 -17.30 -4.35 8.55
CA SER A 292 -17.04 -4.22 7.13
C SER A 292 -15.57 -4.57 6.84
N ILE A 293 -15.32 -5.47 5.89
CA ILE A 293 -13.97 -5.85 5.46
C ILE A 293 -13.73 -5.26 4.07
N VAL A 294 -12.66 -4.48 3.91
CA VAL A 294 -12.32 -3.85 2.63
C VAL A 294 -10.92 -4.25 2.23
N PHE A 295 -10.81 -4.98 1.11
CA PHE A 295 -9.52 -5.33 0.53
C PHE A 295 -9.07 -4.22 -0.42
N VAL A 296 -7.85 -3.74 -0.24
CA VAL A 296 -7.21 -2.70 -1.04
C VAL A 296 -5.80 -3.10 -1.45
N GLY A 297 -5.13 -2.26 -2.24
CA GLY A 297 -3.83 -2.54 -2.82
C GLY A 297 -3.91 -3.18 -4.20
N GLY A 298 -2.77 -3.20 -4.89
CA GLY A 298 -2.66 -3.82 -6.21
C GLY A 298 -2.87 -5.34 -6.16
N GLY A 299 -2.52 -5.97 -5.04
CA GLY A 299 -2.69 -7.41 -4.85
C GLY A 299 -4.14 -7.83 -4.62
N ALA A 300 -4.95 -7.00 -3.96
CA ALA A 300 -6.37 -7.26 -3.79
C ALA A 300 -7.08 -7.39 -5.15
N ASN A 301 -6.70 -6.57 -6.13
CA ASN A 301 -7.26 -6.64 -7.49
C ASN A 301 -7.02 -7.97 -8.21
N LEU A 302 -5.98 -8.73 -7.82
CA LEU A 302 -5.72 -10.05 -8.39
C LEU A 302 -6.69 -11.12 -7.87
N LEU A 303 -7.24 -10.93 -6.66
CA LEU A 303 -7.92 -11.98 -5.90
C LEU A 303 -9.28 -11.57 -5.32
N ILE A 304 -9.78 -10.37 -5.62
CA ILE A 304 -10.94 -9.79 -4.93
C ILE A 304 -12.19 -10.67 -4.95
N ASP A 305 -12.47 -11.32 -6.09
CA ASP A 305 -13.61 -12.23 -6.21
C ASP A 305 -13.40 -13.50 -5.37
N SER A 306 -12.18 -14.05 -5.37
CA SER A 306 -11.82 -15.19 -4.54
C SER A 306 -11.89 -14.88 -3.04
N PHE A 307 -11.56 -13.65 -2.63
CA PHE A 307 -11.73 -13.20 -1.24
C PHE A 307 -13.21 -13.13 -0.85
N LYS A 308 -14.09 -12.58 -1.70
CA LYS A 308 -15.53 -12.52 -1.38
C LYS A 308 -16.14 -13.89 -1.10
N ASP A 309 -15.68 -14.92 -1.82
CA ASP A 309 -16.20 -16.27 -1.68
C ASP A 309 -15.61 -17.00 -0.45
N ALA A 310 -14.38 -16.67 -0.05
CA ALA A 310 -13.66 -17.36 1.02
C ALA A 310 -13.95 -16.81 2.43
N ILE A 311 -14.37 -15.55 2.53
CA ILE A 311 -14.60 -14.88 3.82
C ILE A 311 -15.99 -15.24 4.36
N PRO A 312 -16.14 -15.51 5.68
CA PRO A 312 -17.44 -15.82 6.26
C PRO A 312 -18.51 -14.75 5.98
N LYS A 313 -19.73 -15.19 5.66
CA LYS A 313 -20.86 -14.30 5.27
C LYS A 313 -21.33 -13.34 6.36
N GLU A 314 -20.90 -13.54 7.60
CA GLU A 314 -21.15 -12.60 8.71
C GLU A 314 -20.42 -11.26 8.53
N TYR A 315 -19.36 -11.23 7.72
CA TYR A 315 -18.63 -10.02 7.40
C TYR A 315 -19.18 -9.34 6.15
N ASN A 316 -19.32 -8.01 6.19
CA ASN A 316 -19.70 -7.22 5.03
C ASN A 316 -18.45 -6.93 4.17
N VAL A 317 -18.12 -7.85 3.26
CA VAL A 317 -16.97 -7.69 2.36
C VAL A 317 -17.29 -6.70 1.24
N LYS A 318 -16.54 -5.60 1.19
CA LYS A 318 -16.64 -4.60 0.14
C LYS A 318 -15.46 -4.68 -0.81
N ALA A 319 -15.76 -4.54 -2.09
CA ALA A 319 -14.77 -4.36 -3.13
C ALA A 319 -14.83 -2.94 -3.66
N LEU A 320 -13.67 -2.28 -3.70
CA LEU A 320 -13.51 -1.03 -4.42
C LEU A 320 -13.33 -1.31 -5.91
N ILE A 321 -13.56 -0.32 -6.76
CA ILE A 321 -13.17 -0.46 -8.18
C ILE A 321 -11.63 -0.53 -8.26
N PRO A 322 -11.05 -1.15 -9.31
CA PRO A 322 -9.61 -1.43 -9.35
C PRO A 322 -8.70 -0.20 -9.17
N LEU A 323 -9.13 0.96 -9.66
CA LEU A 323 -8.42 2.23 -9.49
C LEU A 323 -8.40 2.65 -8.02
N GLU A 324 -9.57 2.72 -7.37
CA GLU A 324 -9.69 3.07 -5.95
C GLU A 324 -8.93 2.08 -5.06
N SER A 325 -9.02 0.77 -5.35
CA SER A 325 -8.26 -0.26 -4.63
C SER A 325 -6.75 -0.04 -4.75
N SER A 326 -6.25 0.26 -5.96
CA SER A 326 -4.80 0.42 -6.18
C SER A 326 -4.23 1.69 -5.55
N TYR A 327 -5.03 2.75 -5.46
CA TYR A 327 -4.61 4.08 -5.07
C TYR A 327 -5.15 4.54 -3.72
N SER A 328 -5.86 3.68 -2.96
CA SER A 328 -6.54 4.07 -1.72
C SER A 328 -5.60 4.74 -0.71
N ASP A 329 -4.37 4.26 -0.53
CA ASP A 329 -3.41 4.91 0.36
C ASP A 329 -3.03 6.30 -0.14
N LEU A 330 -2.72 6.42 -1.43
CA LEU A 330 -2.31 7.67 -2.04
C LEU A 330 -3.44 8.72 -1.97
N LEU A 331 -4.68 8.31 -2.25
CA LEU A 331 -5.86 9.15 -2.12
C LEU A 331 -6.13 9.52 -0.65
N GLY A 332 -5.87 8.60 0.27
CA GLY A 332 -5.90 8.84 1.70
C GLY A 332 -4.91 9.92 2.14
N MET A 333 -3.65 9.84 1.70
CA MET A 333 -2.64 10.87 2.00
C MET A 333 -3.06 12.26 1.52
N ILE A 334 -3.63 12.34 0.32
CA ILE A 334 -4.12 13.60 -0.25
C ILE A 334 -5.24 14.16 0.62
N LEU A 335 -6.20 13.33 1.03
CA LEU A 335 -7.30 13.75 1.91
C LEU A 335 -6.78 14.22 3.28
N LEU A 336 -5.75 13.57 3.82
CA LEU A 336 -5.12 13.94 5.08
C LEU A 336 -4.29 15.22 5.01
N SER A 337 -3.82 15.58 3.81
CA SER A 337 -3.04 16.80 3.62
C SER A 337 -3.92 18.00 3.28
N ASN A 338 -5.14 17.78 2.78
CA ASN A 338 -6.10 18.82 2.40
C ASN A 338 -7.04 19.22 3.54
N ASP A 339 -7.43 18.26 4.39
CA ASP A 339 -8.14 18.63 5.60
C ASP A 339 -7.13 19.30 6.55
N THR A 340 -7.49 20.43 7.14
CA THR A 340 -6.80 21.04 8.29
C THR A 340 -6.86 20.17 9.57
N ILE A 341 -7.06 18.86 9.40
CA ILE A 341 -6.69 17.86 10.38
C ILE A 341 -5.18 17.96 10.46
N GLU A 342 -4.68 18.61 11.51
CA GLU A 342 -3.26 18.53 11.82
C GLU A 342 -2.88 17.04 11.72
N PRO A 343 -1.82 16.68 10.99
CA PRO A 343 -1.35 15.29 10.90
C PRO A 343 -1.07 14.66 12.27
N THR A 344 -1.15 15.46 13.35
CA THR A 344 -1.13 15.13 14.78
C THR A 344 -2.45 14.59 15.36
N LYS A 345 -3.59 14.71 14.65
CA LYS A 345 -4.92 14.24 15.10
C LYS A 345 -5.36 12.88 14.54
N ILE A 346 -4.81 12.43 13.41
CA ILE A 346 -4.39 11.03 13.40
C ILE A 346 -3.23 11.06 14.35
N ASN A 347 -3.28 10.40 15.50
CA ASN A 347 -2.08 10.29 16.33
C ASN A 347 -0.96 9.89 15.37
N PRO A 348 0.04 10.76 15.09
CA PRO A 348 1.25 10.30 14.51
C PRO A 348 1.61 9.17 15.44
N VAL A 349 2.10 8.07 14.89
CA VAL A 349 2.97 7.29 15.72
C VAL A 349 4.08 8.28 16.06
N GLU A 350 3.94 8.93 17.23
CA GLU A 350 4.90 9.88 17.79
C GLU A 350 6.25 9.32 17.44
N GLU A 351 7.11 10.14 16.83
CA GLU A 351 8.50 9.81 16.50
C GLU A 351 8.99 8.77 17.49
N VAL A 352 9.02 7.50 17.05
CA VAL A 352 9.06 6.36 17.97
C VAL A 352 10.27 6.56 18.87
N PRO A 353 10.10 6.99 20.13
CA PRO A 353 11.19 6.94 21.06
C PRO A 353 11.41 5.45 21.26
N THR A 354 12.66 5.03 21.30
CA THR A 354 13.16 3.66 21.40
C THR A 354 12.71 2.89 22.67
N THR A 355 11.60 3.26 23.29
CA THR A 355 10.96 2.58 24.40
C THR A 355 9.78 1.76 23.90
N LYS A 356 9.86 0.44 24.10
CA LYS A 356 8.81 -0.56 23.80
C LYS A 356 7.41 0.01 24.05
N LYS A 357 6.67 0.39 22.99
CA LYS A 357 5.24 0.67 23.11
C LYS A 357 4.54 -0.66 23.36
N LEU A 358 3.98 -0.77 24.56
CA LEU A 358 3.05 -1.79 24.98
C LEU A 358 1.89 -1.85 23.96
N SER A 359 1.60 -3.04 23.44
CA SER A 359 0.39 -3.33 22.66
C SER A 359 -0.87 -2.81 23.36
N ASN A 360 -1.98 -2.61 22.64
CA ASN A 360 -3.26 -2.20 23.25
C ASN A 360 -3.64 -3.09 24.45
N TYR A 361 -3.30 -4.38 24.38
CA TYR A 361 -3.47 -5.32 25.49
C TYR A 361 -2.53 -5.06 26.67
N GLU A 362 -1.26 -4.79 26.43
CA GLU A 362 -0.30 -4.47 27.49
C GLU A 362 -0.61 -3.11 28.16
N LYS A 363 -1.07 -2.11 27.40
CA LYS A 363 -1.59 -0.85 27.97
C LYS A 363 -2.85 -1.08 28.79
N PHE A 364 -3.75 -1.94 28.34
CA PHE A 364 -4.90 -2.38 29.14
C PHE A 364 -4.45 -3.04 30.45
N LYS A 365 -3.47 -3.95 30.38
CA LYS A 365 -2.92 -4.64 31.55
C LYS A 365 -2.34 -3.66 32.56
N GLU A 366 -1.52 -2.70 32.12
CA GLU A 366 -0.97 -1.65 32.97
C GLU A 366 -2.07 -0.82 33.67
N LEU A 367 -3.11 -0.42 32.94
CA LEU A 367 -4.22 0.33 33.52
C LEU A 367 -5.07 -0.53 34.47
N LYS A 368 -5.20 -1.82 34.20
CA LYS A 368 -5.84 -2.77 35.10
C LYS A 368 -5.05 -2.99 36.39
N GLU A 369 -3.73 -3.08 36.30
CA GLU A 369 -2.83 -3.18 37.46
C GLU A 369 -2.87 -1.89 38.32
N LYS A 370 -3.18 -0.74 37.70
CA LYS A 370 -3.48 0.53 38.38
C LYS A 370 -4.87 0.61 39.01
N GLY A 371 -5.68 -0.44 38.89
CA GLY A 371 -7.00 -0.54 39.53
C GLY A 371 -8.16 0.08 38.75
N LEU A 372 -7.96 0.48 37.48
CA LEU A 372 -9.04 1.09 36.69
C LEU A 372 -10.09 0.06 36.26
N GLU A 373 -11.35 0.48 36.22
CA GLU A 373 -12.45 -0.30 35.67
C GLU A 373 -12.49 -0.24 34.14
N VAL A 374 -13.10 -1.26 33.52
CA VAL A 374 -13.17 -1.37 32.04
C VAL A 374 -13.77 -0.12 31.40
N LYS A 375 -14.77 0.51 32.04
CA LYS A 375 -15.38 1.75 31.54
C LYS A 375 -14.42 2.93 31.59
N GLU A 376 -13.60 3.04 32.63
CA GLU A 376 -12.61 4.12 32.77
C GLU A 376 -11.48 3.95 31.75
N ILE A 377 -11.03 2.70 31.56
CA ILE A 377 -10.05 2.36 30.53
C ILE A 377 -10.58 2.69 29.13
N ALA A 378 -11.88 2.48 28.86
CA ALA A 378 -12.51 2.86 27.59
C ALA A 378 -12.39 4.35 27.32
N THR A 379 -12.66 5.18 28.32
CA THR A 379 -12.53 6.64 28.21
C THR A 379 -11.08 7.06 27.96
N VAL A 380 -10.10 6.44 28.61
CA VAL A 380 -8.68 6.77 28.48
C VAL A 380 -8.09 6.31 27.14
N THR A 381 -8.51 5.14 26.66
CA THR A 381 -7.89 4.51 25.48
C THR A 381 -8.66 4.75 24.19
N GLY A 382 -9.94 5.11 24.27
CA GLY A 382 -10.84 5.20 23.12
C GLY A 382 -11.20 3.84 22.50
N LEU A 383 -10.77 2.73 23.11
CA LEU A 383 -11.10 1.37 22.67
C LEU A 383 -12.55 1.03 22.98
N ALA A 384 -13.15 0.20 22.12
CA ALA A 384 -14.50 -0.29 22.33
C ALA A 384 -14.57 -1.09 23.65
N ILE A 385 -15.65 -0.89 24.41
CA ILE A 385 -15.91 -1.63 25.66
C ILE A 385 -15.83 -3.15 25.43
N GLN A 386 -16.28 -3.64 24.28
CA GLN A 386 -16.21 -5.07 23.96
C GLN A 386 -14.78 -5.57 23.83
N THR A 387 -13.89 -4.83 23.17
CA THR A 387 -12.46 -5.15 23.09
C THR A 387 -11.85 -5.23 24.48
N LEU A 388 -12.13 -4.25 25.34
CA LEU A 388 -11.62 -4.20 26.70
C LEU A 388 -12.16 -5.33 27.58
N ARG A 389 -13.41 -5.75 27.38
CA ARG A 389 -13.97 -6.94 28.05
C ARG A 389 -13.21 -8.21 27.64
N ASN A 390 -12.84 -8.37 26.38
CA ASN A 390 -12.07 -9.52 25.93
C ASN A 390 -10.66 -9.50 26.52
N TYR A 391 -10.02 -8.33 26.56
CA TYR A 391 -8.75 -8.16 27.23
C TYR A 391 -8.85 -8.50 28.73
N ASN A 392 -9.95 -8.12 29.39
CA ASN A 392 -10.19 -8.50 30.79
C ASN A 392 -10.29 -10.02 30.98
N VAL A 393 -10.98 -10.73 30.07
CA VAL A 393 -11.06 -12.19 30.10
C VAL A 393 -9.66 -12.81 29.92
N LYS A 394 -8.87 -12.28 28.98
CA LYS A 394 -7.49 -12.74 28.75
C LYS A 394 -6.60 -12.50 29.98
N TYR A 395 -6.66 -11.31 30.56
CA TYR A 395 -5.91 -10.93 31.76
C TYR A 395 -6.25 -11.84 32.95
N ASN A 396 -7.54 -12.10 33.19
CA ASN A 396 -7.96 -13.00 34.26
C ASN A 396 -7.48 -14.44 34.07
N LYS A 397 -7.38 -14.93 32.82
CA LYS A 397 -6.80 -16.25 32.54
C LYS A 397 -5.30 -16.29 32.82
N GLU A 398 -4.57 -15.21 32.51
CA GLU A 398 -3.14 -15.12 32.80
C GLU A 398 -2.87 -15.15 34.32
N LEU A 399 -3.72 -14.51 35.13
CA LEU A 399 -3.64 -14.54 36.60
C LEU A 399 -3.95 -15.92 37.22
N GLN A 400 -4.61 -16.82 36.48
CA GLN A 400 -4.91 -18.18 36.97
C GLN A 400 -3.81 -19.19 36.64
N VAL A 401 -2.87 -18.83 35.76
CA VAL A 401 -1.80 -19.71 35.27
C VAL A 401 -0.43 -19.32 35.83
N GLY A 402 -0.29 -18.09 36.36
CA GLY A 402 0.83 -17.67 37.21
C GLY A 402 0.51 -17.86 38.68
#